data_AF-A0A4P5VM14-F1
#
_entry.id   AF-A0A4P5VM14-F1
#
_cell.length_a   1.000
_cell.length_b   1.000
_cell.length_c   1.000
_cell.angle_alpha   90.00
_cell.angle_beta   90.00
_cell.angle_gamma   90.00
#
_symmetry.space_group_name_H-M   'P 1'
#
loop_
_entity.id
_entity.type
_entity.pdbx_description
1 polymer ?
#
loop_
_entity_poly.entity_id
_entity_poly.type
_entity_poly.pdbx_seq_one_letter_code
_entity_poly.pdbx_strand_id
1 'polypeptide(L)'
;MRLPYPHCRVIVLDDEVNTFQHVVECLVRHIPGMLPDRAWELARRIDGEGAAVVWSGPQEQAEHYHQLLQSEGLTMAPLEPL
;
A
#
# COMPACT_ATOMS: atom_id res chain seq x y z
N MET A 1 -5.50 -24.87 19.05
CA MET A 1 -6.34 -24.23 18.00
C MET A 1 -5.49 -23.17 17.33
N ARG A 2 -5.17 -23.30 16.03
CA ARG A 2 -4.53 -22.19 15.29
C ARG A 2 -5.60 -21.12 15.13
N LEU A 3 -5.39 -19.95 15.72
CA LEU A 3 -6.15 -18.75 15.35
C LEU A 3 -6.02 -18.59 13.83
N PRO A 4 -7.07 -18.20 13.10
CA PRO A 4 -6.89 -17.77 11.72
C PRO A 4 -5.84 -16.67 11.76
N TYR A 5 -4.78 -16.79 10.95
CA TYR A 5 -3.77 -15.74 10.89
C TYR A 5 -4.52 -14.45 10.56
N PRO A 6 -4.32 -13.37 11.35
CA PRO A 6 -4.97 -12.12 11.07
C PRO A 6 -4.57 -11.67 9.66
N HIS A 7 -5.57 -11.28 8.88
CA HIS A 7 -5.32 -10.59 7.63
C HIS A 7 -5.24 -9.09 7.95
N CYS A 8 -4.43 -8.36 7.19
CA CYS A 8 -4.29 -6.92 7.34
C CYS A 8 -4.41 -6.23 5.98
N ARG A 9 -4.70 -4.92 6.03
CA ARG A 9 -4.65 -4.02 4.87
C ARG A 9 -3.40 -3.16 4.92
N VAL A 10 -2.78 -2.97 3.76
CA VAL A 10 -1.72 -1.98 3.56
C VAL A 10 -2.35 -0.78 2.88
N ILE A 11 -2.26 0.38 3.54
CA ILE A 11 -2.90 1.62 3.13
C ILE A 11 -1.83 2.68 2.94
N VAL A 12 -1.81 3.28 1.75
CA VAL A 12 -0.98 4.46 1.44
C VAL A 12 -1.85 5.70 1.66
N LEU A 13 -1.28 6.71 2.32
CA LEU A 13 -1.90 8.00 2.60
C LEU A 13 -1.41 9.04 1.60
N ASP A 14 -2.24 10.03 1.36
CA ASP A 14 -1.87 11.21 0.58
C ASP A 14 -0.86 12.07 1.34
N ASP A 15 0.03 12.72 0.58
CA ASP A 15 1.00 13.68 1.11
C ASP A 15 1.46 14.68 0.03
N GLU A 16 2.08 15.77 0.47
CA GLU A 16 2.54 16.84 -0.43
C GLU A 16 3.94 16.59 -1.02
N VAL A 17 4.55 15.42 -0.76
CA VAL A 17 5.95 15.12 -1.11
C VAL A 17 6.05 14.18 -2.30
N ASN A 18 5.20 13.16 -2.34
CA ASN A 18 5.26 12.07 -3.30
C ASN A 18 4.42 12.39 -4.55
N THR A 19 5.06 12.31 -5.72
CA THR A 19 4.32 12.46 -7.00
C THR A 19 3.55 11.19 -7.35
N PHE A 20 2.52 11.32 -8.19
CA PHE A 20 1.81 10.15 -8.73
C PHE A 20 2.75 9.12 -9.36
N GLN A 21 3.74 9.59 -10.12
CA GLN A 21 4.69 8.70 -10.78
C GLN A 21 5.50 7.90 -9.75
N HIS A 22 5.99 8.55 -8.69
CA HIS A 22 6.73 7.88 -7.62
C HIS A 22 5.87 6.82 -6.92
N VAL A 23 4.63 7.16 -6.57
CA VAL A 23 3.68 6.21 -5.96
C VAL A 23 3.48 4.99 -6.89
N VAL A 24 3.23 5.23 -8.17
CA VAL A 24 3.02 4.16 -9.17
C VAL A 24 4.25 3.24 -9.27
N GLU A 25 5.44 3.82 -9.39
CA GLU A 25 6.69 3.08 -9.49
C GLU A 25 6.93 2.20 -8.25
N CYS A 26 6.69 2.74 -7.05
CA CYS A 26 6.80 2.00 -5.80
C CYS A 26 5.82 0.82 -5.74
N LEU A 27 4.56 1.05 -6.10
CA LEU A 27 3.53 0.01 -6.07
C LEU A 27 3.82 -1.12 -7.06
N VAL A 28 4.20 -0.78 -8.29
CA VAL A 28 4.54 -1.79 -9.32
C VAL A 28 5.81 -2.57 -8.95
N ARG A 29 6.79 -1.91 -8.32
CA ARG A 29 8.05 -2.55 -7.92
C ARG A 29 7.87 -3.56 -6.78
N HIS A 30 7.10 -3.20 -5.75
CA HIS A 30 7.08 -3.95 -4.49
C HIS A 30 5.86 -4.83 -4.30
N ILE A 31 4.72 -4.49 -4.90
CA ILE A 31 3.48 -5.26 -4.73
C ILE A 31 3.33 -6.30 -5.85
N PRO A 32 3.38 -7.61 -5.54
CA PRO A 32 3.26 -8.64 -6.56
C PRO A 32 1.92 -8.57 -7.30
N GLY A 33 1.98 -8.64 -8.62
CA GLY A 33 0.78 -8.59 -9.47
C GLY A 33 0.17 -7.19 -9.61
N MET A 34 0.82 -6.14 -9.09
CA MET A 34 0.42 -4.76 -9.35
C MET A 34 0.75 -4.38 -10.80
N LEU A 35 -0.28 -3.98 -11.54
CA LEU A 35 -0.13 -3.50 -12.92
C LEU A 35 -0.03 -1.97 -12.93
N PRO A 36 0.73 -1.37 -13.87
CA PRO A 36 0.88 0.09 -13.96
C PRO A 36 -0.44 0.84 -14.01
N ASP A 37 -1.40 0.39 -14.82
CA ASP A 37 -2.71 1.06 -14.95
C ASP A 37 -3.48 1.08 -13.62
N ARG A 38 -3.48 -0.05 -12.89
CA ARG A 38 -4.10 -0.15 -11.57
C ARG A 38 -3.38 0.70 -10.53
N ALA A 39 -2.04 0.75 -10.58
CA ALA A 39 -1.26 1.61 -9.70
C ALA A 39 -1.57 3.09 -9.95
N TRP A 40 -1.77 3.50 -11.20
CA TRP A 40 -2.20 4.85 -11.56
C TRP A 40 -3.59 5.19 -11.03
N GLU A 41 -4.53 4.26 -11.11
CA GLU A 41 -5.86 4.41 -10.50
C GLU A 41 -5.75 4.58 -8.98
N LEU A 42 -4.93 3.77 -8.31
CA LEU A 42 -4.69 3.88 -6.88
C LEU A 42 -4.04 5.22 -6.50
N ALA A 43 -3.05 5.67 -7.26
CA ALA A 43 -2.37 6.94 -7.01
C ALA A 43 -3.35 8.13 -7.10
N ARG A 44 -4.24 8.14 -8.10
CA ARG A 44 -5.31 9.16 -8.20
C ARG A 44 -6.30 9.08 -7.04
N ARG A 45 -6.62 7.87 -6.57
CA ARG A 45 -7.51 7.70 -5.43
C ARG A 45 -6.87 8.16 -4.13
N ILE A 46 -5.56 7.96 -3.95
CA ILE A 46 -4.83 8.47 -2.79
C ILE A 46 -4.95 9.99 -2.73
N ASP A 47 -4.62 10.70 -3.81
CA ASP A 47 -4.75 12.17 -3.90
C ASP A 47 -6.20 12.67 -3.74
N GLY A 48 -7.16 11.98 -4.36
CA GLY A 48 -8.57 12.40 -4.32
C GLY A 48 -9.35 12.03 -3.06
N GLU A 49 -9.05 10.88 -2.45
CA GLU A 49 -9.76 10.32 -1.28
C GLU A 49 -8.93 10.42 0.02
N GLY A 50 -7.68 10.89 -0.06
CA GLY A 50 -6.73 11.00 1.04
C GLY A 50 -5.99 9.70 1.40
N ALA A 51 -6.49 8.55 0.95
CA ALA A 51 -5.87 7.25 1.20
C ALA A 51 -6.41 6.17 0.25
N ALA A 52 -5.64 5.09 0.04
CA ALA A 52 -6.14 3.89 -0.61
C ALA A 52 -5.51 2.60 -0.08
N VAL A 53 -6.32 1.53 -0.04
CA VAL A 53 -5.83 0.17 0.19
C VAL A 53 -5.12 -0.31 -1.08
N VAL A 54 -3.81 -0.52 -0.98
CA VAL A 54 -2.99 -0.98 -2.11
C VAL A 54 -2.77 -2.48 -2.10
N TRP A 55 -2.90 -3.11 -0.94
CA TRP A 55 -2.77 -4.57 -0.77
C TRP A 55 -3.53 -5.08 0.47
N SER A 56 -3.95 -6.33 0.44
CA SER A 56 -4.51 -7.03 1.61
C SER A 56 -4.19 -8.52 1.59
N GLY A 57 -4.05 -9.11 2.78
CA GLY A 57 -3.68 -10.52 2.94
C GLY A 57 -3.10 -10.83 4.31
N PRO A 58 -2.34 -11.92 4.47
CA PRO A 58 -1.76 -12.32 5.77
C PRO A 58 -0.89 -11.23 6.41
N GLN A 59 -0.98 -11.06 7.73
CA GLN A 59 -0.26 -10.02 8.48
C GLN A 59 1.23 -9.95 8.16
N GLU A 60 1.95 -11.08 8.13
CA GLU A 60 3.40 -11.10 7.86
C GLU A 60 3.77 -10.48 6.51
N GLN A 61 2.96 -10.74 5.47
CA GLN A 61 3.15 -10.13 4.15
C GLN A 61 2.76 -8.65 4.16
N ALA A 62 1.68 -8.30 4.87
CA ALA A 62 1.26 -6.91 5.04
C ALA A 62 2.37 -6.07 5.68
N GLU A 63 2.98 -6.58 6.75
CA GLU A 63 4.11 -5.96 7.46
C GLU A 63 5.31 -5.79 6.54
N HIS A 64 5.64 -6.83 5.77
CA HIS A 64 6.74 -6.77 4.82
C HIS A 64 6.53 -5.69 3.76
N TYR A 65 5.37 -5.66 3.10
CA TYR A 65 5.08 -4.65 2.06
C TYR A 65 4.96 -3.25 2.64
N HIS A 66 4.39 -3.10 3.84
CA HIS A 66 4.30 -1.82 4.53
C HIS A 66 5.70 -1.23 4.78
N GLN A 67 6.62 -2.04 5.30
CA GLN A 67 8.01 -1.63 5.55
C GLN A 67 8.74 -1.25 4.25
N LEU A 68 8.56 -2.02 3.16
CA LEU A 68 9.16 -1.71 1.87
C LEU A 68 8.65 -0.37 1.31
N LEU A 69 7.34 -0.15 1.28
CA LEU A 69 6.75 1.10 0.79
C LEU A 69 7.14 2.29 1.68
N GLN A 70 7.17 2.11 3.00
CA GLN A 70 7.66 3.13 3.93
C GLN A 70 9.14 3.47 3.67
N SER A 71 9.98 2.48 3.36
CA SER A 71 11.40 2.70 3.04
C SER A 71 11.64 3.47 1.74
N GLU A 72 10.69 3.41 0.80
CA GLU A 72 10.69 4.23 -0.43
C GLU A 72 10.17 5.66 -0.18
N GLY A 73 9.81 5.98 1.07
CA GLY A 73 9.35 7.31 1.49
C GLY A 73 7.85 7.54 1.32
N LEU A 74 7.05 6.49 1.08
CA LEU A 74 5.60 6.64 1.04
C LEU A 74 5.02 6.85 2.44
N THR A 75 4.01 7.71 2.54
CA THR A 75 3.26 7.91 3.77
C THR A 75 2.28 6.75 3.96
N MET A 76 2.44 6.01 5.06
CA MET A 76 1.66 4.79 5.31
C MET A 76 0.74 4.95 6.51
N ALA A 77 -0.49 4.42 6.42
CA ALA A 77 -1.33 4.28 7.61
C ALA A 77 -0.81 3.14 8.50
N PRO A 78 -1.17 3.10 9.80
CA PRO A 78 -0.99 1.90 10.61
C PRO A 78 -1.64 0.69 9.96
N LEU A 79 -1.04 -0.50 10.12
CA LEU A 79 -1.65 -1.74 9.61
C LEU A 79 -3.00 -1.99 10.30
N GLU A 80 -4.05 -2.08 9.49
CA GLU A 80 -5.40 -2.36 9.98
C GLU A 80 -5.68 -3.87 9.89
N PRO A 81 -5.99 -4.54 11.01
CA PRO A 81 -6.48 -5.91 10.98
C PRO A 81 -7.86 -5.98 10.32
N LEU A 82 -8.09 -7.03 9.53
CA LEU A 82 -9.35 -7.37 8.88
C LEU A 82 -10.35 -8.06 9.81
#